data_AF-S7VTY5-F1
#
_entry.id   AF-S7VTY5-F1
#
_cell.length_a   1.000
_cell.length_b   1.000
_cell.length_c   1.000
_cell.angle_alpha   90.00
_cell.angle_beta   90.00
_cell.angle_gamma   90.00
#
_symmetry.space_group_name_H-M   'P 1'
#
loop_
_entity.id
_entity.type
_entity.pdbx_description
1 polymer ?
#
loop_
_entity_poly.entity_id
_entity_poly.type
_entity_poly.pdbx_seq_one_letter_code
_entity_poly.pdbx_strand_id
1 'polypeptide(L)'
;MKFKDSSRDMYKTYQTFYRLAFYSVDHLGFPAELIHYENIIIKPEKDTKNYKIDLEDKALPFGEKGIFIGIETIKPDHVEITNSMYLTTPSILHTNSEKQLKFSRFRSNNWSKHSRKSVFKKKYYAIPFIKTKVVFEK
;
A
#
# COMPACT_ATOMS: atom_id res chain seq x y z
N MET A 1 -3.86 -1.12 24.69
CA MET A 1 -4.69 -1.34 23.48
C MET A 1 -4.80 -2.84 23.28
N LYS A 2 -5.98 -3.46 23.45
CA LYS A 2 -6.16 -4.90 23.21
C LYS A 2 -6.37 -5.12 21.71
N PHE A 3 -5.55 -5.96 21.10
CA PHE A 3 -5.76 -6.41 19.71
C PHE A 3 -6.89 -7.44 19.69
N LYS A 4 -7.70 -7.46 18.62
CA LYS A 4 -8.77 -8.46 18.47
C LYS A 4 -8.12 -9.83 18.26
N ASP A 5 -8.51 -10.79 19.08
CA ASP A 5 -8.11 -12.19 18.92
C ASP A 5 -8.79 -12.76 17.67
N SER A 6 -7.98 -13.21 16.70
CA SER A 6 -8.42 -13.74 15.41
C SER A 6 -8.70 -15.25 15.44
N SER A 7 -8.41 -15.94 16.54
CA SER A 7 -8.65 -17.39 16.71
C SER A 7 -10.12 -17.80 16.65
N ARG A 8 -11.06 -16.84 16.68
CA ARG A 8 -12.52 -17.07 16.71
C ARG A 8 -13.26 -16.66 15.43
N ASP A 9 -12.58 -16.14 14.41
CA ASP A 9 -13.25 -15.73 13.18
C ASP A 9 -13.48 -16.94 12.25
N MET A 10 -14.73 -17.16 11.81
CA MET A 10 -15.14 -18.25 10.88
C MET A 10 -14.51 -18.17 9.47
N TYR A 11 -13.64 -17.20 9.22
CA TYR A 11 -13.12 -16.88 7.90
C TYR A 11 -11.71 -17.42 7.71
N LYS A 12 -11.54 -18.28 6.71
CA LYS A 12 -10.22 -18.72 6.25
C LYS A 12 -9.45 -17.46 5.81
N THR A 13 -8.30 -17.24 6.44
CA THR A 13 -7.46 -16.06 6.21
C THR A 13 -6.25 -16.46 5.40
N TYR A 14 -6.02 -15.78 4.28
CA TYR A 14 -4.90 -16.02 3.39
C TYR A 14 -3.85 -14.94 3.51
N GLN A 15 -2.59 -15.35 3.44
CA GLN A 15 -1.46 -14.43 3.38
C GLN A 15 -1.52 -13.59 2.10
N THR A 16 -1.15 -12.31 2.19
CA THR A 16 -0.89 -11.42 1.04
C THR A 16 0.57 -11.01 1.02
N PHE A 17 1.07 -10.80 -0.19
CA PHE A 17 2.32 -10.07 -0.43
C PHE A 17 1.99 -8.70 -1.02
N TYR A 18 2.96 -7.80 -1.01
CA TYR A 18 2.83 -6.49 -1.65
C TYR A 18 3.94 -6.27 -2.65
N ARG A 19 3.59 -5.79 -3.83
CA ARG A 19 4.54 -5.26 -4.80
C ARG A 19 4.61 -3.75 -4.64
N LEU A 20 5.82 -3.23 -4.49
CA LEU A 20 6.07 -1.80 -4.63
C LEU A 20 6.27 -1.44 -6.09
N ALA A 21 5.75 -0.27 -6.48
CA ALA A 21 5.90 0.30 -7.80
C ALA A 21 6.13 1.81 -7.65
N PHE A 22 7.15 2.35 -8.30
CA PHE A 22 7.54 3.76 -8.16
C PHE A 22 7.17 4.53 -9.41
N TYR A 23 6.53 5.69 -9.25
CA TYR A 23 6.05 6.52 -10.36
C TYR A 23 6.57 7.95 -10.26
N SER A 24 6.82 8.57 -11.41
CA SER A 24 7.06 10.01 -11.50
C SER A 24 5.78 10.82 -11.18
N VAL A 25 5.95 12.12 -10.94
CA VAL A 25 4.85 13.08 -10.72
C VAL A 25 4.70 13.95 -11.96
N ASP A 26 3.50 14.03 -12.53
CA ASP A 26 3.23 14.86 -13.70
C ASP A 26 3.19 16.38 -13.39
N HIS A 27 2.64 17.18 -14.31
CA HIS A 27 2.44 18.61 -14.13
C HIS A 27 1.16 18.96 -13.34
N LEU A 28 0.25 18.00 -13.13
CA LEU A 28 -1.01 18.14 -12.40
C LEU A 28 -0.95 17.58 -10.96
N GLY A 29 0.18 16.96 -10.59
CA GLY A 29 0.38 16.30 -9.29
C GLY A 29 -0.21 14.89 -9.20
N PHE A 30 -0.37 14.19 -10.33
CA PHE A 30 -0.79 12.79 -10.42
C PHE A 30 0.39 11.86 -10.67
N PRO A 31 0.27 10.54 -10.37
CA PRO A 31 1.29 9.56 -10.72
C PRO A 31 1.32 9.35 -12.25
N ALA A 32 2.51 9.43 -12.83
CA ALA A 32 2.73 9.30 -14.26
C ALA A 32 3.38 7.95 -14.61
N GLU A 33 4.65 7.96 -14.98
CA GLU A 33 5.35 6.85 -15.63
C GLU A 33 6.05 5.92 -14.66
N LEU A 34 6.26 4.69 -15.13
CA LEU A 34 7.08 3.64 -14.53
C LEU A 34 8.55 4.03 -14.27
N ILE A 35 8.92 4.64 -13.15
CA ILE A 35 10.34 5.06 -12.93
C ILE A 35 11.25 3.95 -12.38
N HIS A 36 10.70 2.80 -11.97
CA HIS A 36 11.47 1.64 -11.54
C HIS A 36 10.73 0.35 -11.89
N TYR A 37 11.38 -0.49 -12.70
CA TYR A 37 10.77 -1.69 -13.30
C TYR A 37 11.03 -2.98 -12.51
N GLU A 38 11.99 -2.99 -11.57
CA GLU A 38 12.28 -4.16 -10.75
C GLU A 38 11.13 -4.45 -9.76
N ASN A 39 10.85 -5.73 -9.54
CA ASN A 39 9.77 -6.15 -8.65
C ASN A 39 10.25 -6.22 -7.19
N ILE A 40 10.08 -5.12 -6.46
CA ILE A 40 10.29 -5.10 -5.01
C ILE A 40 9.07 -5.71 -4.33
N ILE A 41 9.18 -6.97 -3.90
CA ILE A 41 8.11 -7.73 -3.24
C ILE A 41 8.34 -7.79 -1.73
N ILE A 42 7.42 -7.21 -0.98
CA ILE A 42 7.31 -7.37 0.48
C ILE A 42 6.51 -8.65 0.75
N LYS A 43 7.10 -9.57 1.50
CA LYS A 43 6.44 -10.77 2.01
C LYS A 43 6.17 -10.62 3.50
N PRO A 44 5.07 -9.96 3.91
CA PRO A 44 4.85 -9.67 5.31
C PRO A 44 4.64 -10.95 6.12
N GLU A 45 5.31 -11.10 7.26
CA GLU A 45 5.03 -12.22 8.16
C GLU A 45 3.70 -12.00 8.88
N LYS A 46 3.16 -13.09 9.44
CA LYS A 46 1.94 -13.03 10.25
C LYS A 46 2.18 -12.09 11.43
N ASP A 47 1.22 -11.21 11.67
CA ASP A 47 1.23 -10.19 12.73
C ASP A 47 2.29 -9.06 12.60
N THR A 48 3.03 -8.95 11.48
CA THR A 48 3.95 -7.82 11.29
C THR A 48 3.22 -6.48 11.12
N LYS A 49 3.64 -5.47 11.90
CA LYS A 49 2.99 -4.15 11.97
C LYS A 49 3.72 -3.03 11.24
N ASN A 50 5.04 -3.14 11.09
CA ASN A 50 5.90 -2.14 10.46
C ASN A 50 6.90 -2.83 9.54
N TYR A 51 7.17 -2.23 8.37
CA TYR A 51 8.24 -2.61 7.47
C TYR A 51 9.16 -1.41 7.25
N LYS A 52 10.48 -1.61 7.42
CA LYS A 52 11.52 -0.77 6.82
C LYS A 52 11.99 -1.52 5.58
N ILE A 53 12.17 -0.80 4.48
CA ILE A 53 12.68 -1.33 3.21
C ILE A 53 13.87 -0.48 2.85
N ASP A 54 14.98 -1.13 2.55
CA ASP A 54 16.13 -0.44 2.00
C ASP A 54 15.98 -0.29 0.50
N LEU A 55 16.38 0.88 0.00
CA LEU A 55 16.23 1.30 -1.40
C LEU A 55 17.50 2.00 -1.92
N GLU A 56 18.58 2.03 -1.12
CA GLU A 56 19.85 2.66 -1.49
C GLU A 56 20.40 2.09 -2.82
N ASP A 57 20.53 0.76 -2.90
CA ASP A 57 20.97 0.04 -4.11
C ASP A 57 19.97 0.07 -5.28
N LYS A 58 18.77 0.64 -5.10
CA LYS A 58 17.70 0.59 -6.11
C LYS A 58 17.72 1.74 -7.11
N ALA A 59 18.70 2.64 -7.01
CA ALA A 59 18.98 3.72 -7.96
C ALA A 59 17.71 4.50 -8.39
N LEU A 60 16.80 4.73 -7.44
CA LEU A 60 15.49 5.33 -7.71
C LEU A 60 15.67 6.83 -8.07
N PRO A 61 15.20 7.28 -9.25
CA PRO A 61 15.33 8.68 -9.63
C PRO A 61 14.30 9.54 -8.87
N PHE A 62 14.75 10.22 -7.82
CA PHE A 62 13.96 11.21 -7.10
C PHE A 62 13.96 12.55 -7.86
N GLY A 63 12.92 12.80 -8.67
CA GLY A 63 12.72 14.09 -9.32
C GLY A 63 12.35 15.20 -8.31
N GLU A 64 12.52 16.46 -8.71
CA GLU A 64 12.26 17.65 -7.87
C GLU A 64 10.82 17.71 -7.30
N LYS A 65 9.85 17.16 -8.04
CA LYS A 65 8.45 17.05 -7.63
C LYS A 65 8.16 15.90 -6.65
N GLY A 66 9.18 15.13 -6.28
CA GLY A 66 9.07 13.88 -5.56
C GLY A 66 8.65 12.71 -6.45
N ILE A 67 8.21 11.62 -5.80
CA ILE A 67 7.78 10.38 -6.43
C ILE A 67 6.51 9.85 -5.77
N PHE A 68 5.73 9.05 -6.49
CA PHE A 68 4.65 8.25 -5.93
C PHE A 68 5.10 6.81 -5.69
N ILE A 69 4.74 6.26 -4.53
CA ILE A 69 4.92 4.84 -4.20
C ILE A 69 3.55 4.16 -4.27
N GLY A 70 3.33 3.38 -5.32
CA GLY A 70 2.20 2.47 -5.43
C GLY A 70 2.47 1.18 -4.65
N ILE A 71 1.44 0.68 -3.98
CA ILE A 71 1.48 -0.59 -3.24
C ILE A 71 0.36 -1.47 -3.79
N GLU A 72 0.74 -2.54 -4.48
CA GLU A 72 -0.17 -3.48 -5.12
C GLU A 72 -0.24 -4.77 -4.29
N THR A 73 -1.44 -5.15 -3.86
CA THR A 73 -1.66 -6.43 -3.16
C THR A 73 -1.57 -7.58 -4.17
N ILE A 74 -0.60 -8.47 -3.99
CA ILE A 74 -0.42 -9.67 -4.81
C ILE A 74 -0.64 -10.93 -3.95
N LYS A 75 -1.03 -12.02 -4.60
CA LYS A 75 -1.26 -13.32 -3.96
C LYS A 75 0.08 -14.08 -3.87
N PRO A 76 0.42 -14.71 -2.74
CA PRO A 76 1.69 -15.44 -2.58
C PRO A 76 1.89 -16.56 -3.58
N ASP A 77 0.86 -17.39 -3.77
CA ASP A 77 0.88 -18.63 -4.55
C ASP A 77 -0.53 -18.98 -5.07
N HIS A 78 -0.64 -20.11 -5.77
CA HIS A 78 -1.91 -20.64 -6.30
C HIS A 78 -2.83 -21.25 -5.22
N VAL A 79 -3.17 -20.47 -4.19
CA VAL A 79 -4.02 -20.94 -3.07
C VAL A 79 -5.43 -21.29 -3.54
N GLU A 80 -5.89 -22.51 -3.27
CA GLU A 80 -7.27 -22.91 -3.53
C GLU A 80 -8.25 -22.18 -2.59
N ILE A 81 -9.14 -21.40 -3.20
CA ILE A 81 -10.18 -20.65 -2.50
C ILE A 81 -11.35 -21.62 -2.24
N THR A 82 -11.28 -22.32 -1.12
CA THR A 82 -12.28 -23.35 -0.75
C THR A 82 -13.64 -22.76 -0.35
N ASN A 83 -13.69 -21.49 0.06
CA ASN A 83 -14.89 -20.82 0.55
C ASN A 83 -15.07 -19.48 -0.17
N SER A 84 -16.32 -19.12 -0.51
CA SER A 84 -16.67 -17.84 -1.13
C SER A 84 -16.38 -16.61 -0.25
N MET A 85 -16.25 -16.82 1.06
CA MET A 85 -16.08 -15.77 2.07
C MET A 85 -14.76 -16.02 2.83
N TYR A 86 -13.74 -15.24 2.49
CA TYR A 86 -12.38 -15.34 3.02
C TYR A 86 -11.79 -13.95 3.29
N LEU A 87 -10.74 -13.89 4.10
CA LEU A 87 -10.00 -12.67 4.40
C LEU A 87 -8.57 -12.75 3.86
N THR A 88 -7.97 -11.59 3.60
CA THR A 88 -6.54 -11.47 3.24
C THR A 88 -5.79 -10.66 4.30
N THR A 89 -4.64 -11.16 4.72
CA THR A 89 -3.81 -10.54 5.76
C THR A 89 -2.33 -10.45 5.36
N PRO A 90 -1.66 -9.31 5.60
CA PRO A 90 -2.24 -8.08 6.10
C PRO A 90 -3.10 -7.37 5.04
N SER A 91 -4.07 -6.58 5.51
CA SER A 91 -4.91 -5.72 4.67
C SER A 91 -4.54 -4.25 4.89
N ILE A 92 -4.43 -3.49 3.81
CA ILE A 92 -3.93 -2.10 3.83
C ILE A 92 -5.12 -1.12 4.03
N LEU A 93 -5.36 -0.57 5.24
CA LEU A 93 -6.69 -0.01 5.63
C LEU A 93 -6.96 1.50 5.98
N HIS A 94 -6.18 2.28 6.78
CA HIS A 94 -6.54 3.68 7.21
C HIS A 94 -5.35 4.64 7.52
N THR A 95 -5.28 5.83 6.91
CA THR A 95 -4.02 6.55 6.55
C THR A 95 -3.28 7.28 7.65
N ASN A 96 -1.98 7.53 7.39
CA ASN A 96 -1.22 8.54 8.14
C ASN A 96 -0.40 9.50 7.26
N SER A 97 -1.10 10.25 6.39
CA SER A 97 -0.58 11.43 5.70
C SER A 97 -1.39 12.67 6.09
N GLU A 98 -0.72 13.78 6.39
CA GLU A 98 -1.36 15.05 6.78
C GLU A 98 -2.18 15.67 5.63
N LYS A 99 -1.75 15.41 4.39
CA LYS A 99 -2.40 15.87 3.15
C LYS A 99 -3.04 14.70 2.40
N GLN A 100 -4.05 15.01 1.59
CA GLN A 100 -4.81 14.05 0.79
C GLN A 100 -4.03 13.65 -0.48
N LEU A 101 -3.27 12.55 -0.40
CA LEU A 101 -2.38 12.08 -1.47
C LEU A 101 -2.73 10.68 -2.01
N LYS A 102 -3.95 10.17 -1.78
CA LYS A 102 -4.36 8.89 -2.40
C LYS A 102 -4.83 9.07 -3.84
N PHE A 103 -4.11 8.37 -4.71
CA PHE A 103 -4.54 7.99 -6.04
C PHE A 103 -4.79 6.47 -6.06
N SER A 104 -5.73 5.99 -6.87
CA SER A 104 -5.81 4.57 -7.22
C SER A 104 -6.22 4.37 -8.66
N ARG A 105 -5.71 3.29 -9.24
CA ARG A 105 -6.15 2.74 -10.53
C ARG A 105 -6.47 1.27 -10.36
N PHE A 106 -7.33 0.74 -11.21
CA PHE A 106 -7.62 -0.69 -11.32
C PHE A 106 -7.25 -1.13 -12.74
N ARG A 107 -6.46 -2.20 -12.90
CA ARG A 107 -6.08 -2.80 -14.20
C ARG A 107 -5.75 -1.77 -15.29
N SER A 108 -4.65 -1.03 -15.11
CA SER A 108 -4.13 -0.02 -16.07
C SER A 108 -5.05 1.14 -16.46
N ASN A 109 -6.24 1.27 -15.86
CA ASN A 109 -7.10 2.44 -16.06
C ASN A 109 -6.47 3.73 -15.49
N ASN A 110 -7.06 4.87 -15.83
CA ASN A 110 -6.66 6.19 -15.35
C ASN A 110 -6.64 6.30 -13.81
N TRP A 111 -5.74 7.13 -13.30
CA TRP A 111 -5.65 7.40 -11.86
C TRP A 111 -6.83 8.22 -11.36
N SER A 112 -7.51 7.71 -10.33
CA SER A 112 -8.59 8.39 -9.62
C SER A 112 -8.08 8.94 -8.28
N LYS A 113 -8.31 10.23 -8.02
CA LYS A 113 -7.97 10.88 -6.75
C LYS A 113 -9.11 10.75 -5.75
N HIS A 114 -8.85 10.20 -4.56
CA HIS A 114 -9.88 9.97 -3.55
C HIS A 114 -9.86 11.04 -2.45
N SER A 115 -11.03 11.63 -2.16
CA SER A 115 -11.23 12.69 -1.17
C SER A 115 -12.10 12.31 0.04
N ARG A 116 -12.59 11.06 0.11
CA ARG A 116 -13.50 10.65 1.19
C ARG A 116 -12.80 10.59 2.55
N LYS A 117 -13.19 11.51 3.44
CA LYS A 117 -12.86 11.48 4.86
C LYS A 117 -13.55 10.28 5.54
N SER A 118 -12.95 9.78 6.61
CA SER A 118 -13.50 8.69 7.42
C SER A 118 -14.78 9.15 8.13
N VAL A 119 -15.86 8.39 7.94
CA VAL A 119 -17.16 8.64 8.59
C VAL A 119 -17.02 8.60 10.12
N PHE A 120 -16.17 7.70 10.62
CA PHE A 120 -15.93 7.48 12.05
C PHE A 120 -14.88 8.42 12.65
N LYS A 121 -13.92 8.91 11.84
CA LYS A 121 -12.84 9.79 12.30
C LYS A 121 -12.66 10.97 11.34
N LYS A 122 -13.50 12.00 11.48
CA LYS A 122 -13.60 13.16 10.56
C LYS A 122 -12.28 13.90 10.24
N LYS A 123 -11.22 13.76 11.06
CA LYS A 123 -9.87 14.32 10.82
C LYS A 123 -8.97 13.45 9.92
N TYR A 124 -9.40 12.25 9.55
CA TYR A 124 -8.62 11.23 8.83
C TYR A 124 -9.31 10.85 7.52
N TYR A 125 -8.55 10.41 6.51
CA TYR A 125 -9.10 9.84 5.27
C TYR A 125 -9.34 8.32 5.41
N ALA A 126 -10.31 7.78 4.68
CA ALA A 126 -10.86 6.44 4.91
C ALA A 126 -10.08 5.27 4.24
N ILE A 127 -8.73 5.20 4.34
CA ILE A 127 -7.90 4.45 3.34
C ILE A 127 -6.46 4.12 3.79
N PRO A 128 -5.83 2.99 3.35
CA PRO A 128 -4.47 2.48 3.60
C PRO A 128 -3.60 2.86 4.82
N PHE A 129 -3.31 1.90 5.72
CA PHE A 129 -2.69 2.12 7.04
C PHE A 129 -1.16 2.11 7.06
N ILE A 130 -0.53 3.26 6.77
CA ILE A 130 0.93 3.34 6.59
C ILE A 130 1.45 4.71 7.04
N LYS A 131 2.48 4.73 7.89
CA LYS A 131 3.32 5.91 8.17
C LYS A 131 4.58 5.83 7.30
N THR A 132 4.49 6.31 6.07
CA THR A 132 5.65 6.35 5.17
C THR A 132 6.54 7.52 5.58
N LYS A 133 7.72 7.25 6.14
CA LYS A 133 8.77 8.26 6.33
C LYS A 133 9.85 8.00 5.28
N VAL A 134 9.88 8.80 4.22
CA VAL A 134 11.03 8.87 3.33
C VAL A 134 12.12 9.64 4.07
N VAL A 135 13.32 9.08 4.16
CA VAL A 135 14.52 9.76 4.64
C VAL A 135 15.51 9.73 3.49
N PHE A 136 16.02 10.89 3.13
CA PHE A 136 17.12 11.02 2.18
C PHE A 136 18.37 11.28 3.01
N GLU A 137 19.33 10.37 2.98
CA GLU A 137 20.70 10.63 3.41
C GLU A 137 21.47 11.17 2.20
N LYS A 138 22.46 12.03 2.48
CA LYS A 138 23.03 12.99 1.52
C LYS A 138 24.51 12.76 1.34
#